data_AF-A0A1G0D296-F1
#
_entry.id   AF-A0A1G0D296-F1
#
_cell.length_a   1.000
_cell.length_b   1.000
_cell.length_c   1.000
_cell.angle_alpha   90.00
_cell.angle_beta   90.00
_cell.angle_gamma   90.00
#
_symmetry.space_group_name_H-M   'P 1'
#
loop_
_entity.id
_entity.type
_entity.pdbx_description
1 polymer ?
#
loop_
_entity_poly.entity_id
_entity_poly.type
_entity_poly.pdbx_seq_one_letter_code
_entity_poly.pdbx_strand_id
1 'polypeptide(L)'
;MDDVNPKAGPETGDANDRRAQHNLRMIFDKACQIAAPFFDSKQGWGGSSLTMYARQTLREAYPDLTQQEIAILFSAVSRFYRSAPKIS
;
A
#
# COMPACT_ATOMS: atom_id res chain seq x y z
N MET A 1 20.25 34.37 33.48
CA MET A 1 19.05 33.59 33.79
C MET A 1 18.13 33.68 32.60
N ASP A 2 18.18 32.69 31.70
CA ASP A 2 17.15 31.63 31.55
C ASP A 2 15.86 32.26 30.97
N ASP A 3 15.29 31.91 29.82
CA ASP A 3 15.36 30.70 29.01
C ASP A 3 14.77 31.09 27.63
N VAL A 4 15.56 31.03 26.56
CA VAL A 4 15.02 31.09 25.19
C VAL A 4 14.96 29.67 24.69
N ASN A 5 13.78 29.06 24.74
CA ASN A 5 13.51 27.89 23.93
C ASN A 5 12.08 27.90 23.38
N PRO A 6 11.85 28.54 22.22
CA PRO A 6 10.68 28.24 21.43
C PRO A 6 10.98 27.04 20.53
N LYS A 7 10.04 26.10 20.51
CA LYS A 7 9.90 24.97 19.57
C LYS A 7 10.57 23.65 19.96
N ALA A 8 9.86 22.90 20.78
CA ALA A 8 9.68 21.48 20.47
C ALA A 8 8.71 21.36 19.28
N GLY A 9 9.25 21.25 18.06
CA GLY A 9 8.50 20.80 16.88
C GLY A 9 8.46 19.27 16.82
N PRO A 10 7.39 18.63 16.33
CA PRO A 10 7.30 17.18 16.21
C PRO A 10 7.98 16.74 14.92
N GLU A 11 9.30 16.56 14.92
CA GLU A 11 10.07 16.31 13.68
C GLU A 11 10.62 14.88 13.51
N THR A 12 10.18 13.92 14.32
CA THR A 12 10.71 12.54 14.26
C THR A 12 9.91 11.55 13.41
N GLY A 13 8.87 11.99 12.68
CA GLY A 13 8.01 11.10 11.86
C GLY A 13 8.36 11.01 10.37
N ASP A 14 9.00 12.03 9.81
CA ASP A 14 8.91 12.28 8.36
C ASP A 14 9.99 11.55 7.54
N ALA A 15 11.21 11.42 8.09
CA ALA A 15 12.31 10.77 7.36
C ALA A 15 12.14 9.25 7.24
N ASN A 16 11.56 8.60 8.26
CA ASN A 16 11.28 7.16 8.22
C ASN A 16 10.10 6.86 7.30
N ASP A 17 9.06 7.69 7.34
CA ASP A 17 7.90 7.56 6.46
C ASP A 17 8.30 7.74 4.98
N ARG A 18 9.14 8.73 4.65
CA ARG A 18 9.66 8.92 3.29
C ARG A 18 10.43 7.69 2.77
N ARG A 19 11.26 7.06 3.61
CA ARG A 19 12.03 5.85 3.24
C ARG A 19 11.13 4.63 3.07
N ALA A 20 10.19 4.41 3.98
CA ALA A 20 9.19 3.35 3.87
C ALA A 20 8.34 3.52 2.60
N GLN A 21 7.87 4.74 2.32
CA GLN A 21 7.14 5.06 1.10
C GLN A 21 7.98 4.83 -0.17
N HIS A 22 9.28 5.11 -0.14
CA HIS A 22 10.18 4.84 -1.27
C HIS A 22 10.28 3.33 -1.55
N ASN A 23 10.48 2.52 -0.51
CA ASN A 23 10.52 1.05 -0.65
C ASN A 23 9.20 0.49 -1.17
N LEU A 24 8.08 0.96 -0.63
CA LEU A 24 6.74 0.56 -1.08
C LEU A 24 6.49 0.92 -2.55
N ARG A 25 6.96 2.09 -3.01
CA ARG A 25 6.84 2.50 -4.42
C ARG A 25 7.62 1.59 -5.36
N MET A 26 8.80 1.10 -4.96
CA MET A 26 9.60 0.19 -5.80
C MET A 26 8.89 -1.16 -6.01
N ILE A 27 8.23 -1.68 -4.97
CA ILE A 27 7.48 -2.94 -5.05
C ILE A 27 6.04 -2.77 -5.54
N PHE A 28 5.54 -1.54 -5.64
CA PHE A 28 4.17 -1.24 -6.00
C PHE A 28 3.77 -1.83 -7.36
N ASP A 29 4.63 -1.68 -8.36
CA ASP A 29 4.36 -2.22 -9.71
C ASP A 29 4.20 -3.75 -9.69
N LYS A 30 5.14 -4.44 -9.02
CA LYS A 30 5.06 -5.90 -8.79
C LYS A 30 3.82 -6.29 -7.99
N ALA A 31 3.48 -5.53 -6.94
CA ALA A 31 2.31 -5.75 -6.13
C ALA A 31 1.01 -5.61 -6.95
N CYS A 32 0.95 -4.64 -7.86
CA CYS A 32 -0.15 -4.52 -8.82
C CYS A 32 -0.22 -5.75 -9.73
N GLN A 33 0.90 -6.21 -10.30
CA GLN A 33 0.90 -7.42 -11.15
C GLN A 33 0.40 -8.67 -10.41
N ILE A 34 0.82 -8.86 -9.15
CA ILE A 34 0.37 -9.96 -8.29
C ILE A 34 -1.11 -9.82 -7.95
N ALA A 35 -1.55 -8.60 -7.68
CA ALA A 35 -2.92 -8.31 -7.31
C ALA A 35 -3.90 -8.29 -8.50
N ALA A 36 -3.39 -8.07 -9.72
CA ALA A 36 -4.16 -7.95 -10.97
C ALA A 36 -5.25 -9.02 -11.14
N PRO A 37 -4.97 -10.34 -11.01
CA PRO A 37 -5.99 -11.37 -11.17
C PRO A 37 -7.15 -11.26 -10.17
N PHE A 38 -6.93 -10.69 -8.98
CA PHE A 38 -7.96 -10.54 -7.95
C PHE A 38 -8.87 -9.31 -8.18
N PHE A 39 -8.40 -8.33 -8.93
CA PHE A 39 -9.16 -7.12 -9.28
C PHE A 39 -9.81 -7.19 -10.67
N ASP A 40 -9.45 -8.20 -11.49
CA ASP A 40 -10.07 -8.45 -12.78
C ASP A 40 -11.51 -8.97 -12.60
N SER A 41 -12.48 -8.17 -13.03
CA SER A 41 -13.91 -8.50 -12.93
C SER A 41 -14.33 -9.70 -13.79
N LYS A 42 -13.52 -10.08 -14.80
CA LYS A 42 -13.73 -11.28 -15.63
C LYS A 42 -13.16 -12.54 -14.96
N GLN A 43 -12.23 -12.40 -14.03
CA GLN A 43 -11.70 -13.50 -13.21
C GLN A 43 -12.30 -13.56 -11.79
N GLY A 44 -13.40 -12.84 -11.55
CA GLY A 44 -14.12 -12.93 -10.28
C GLY A 44 -14.61 -14.36 -10.04
N TRP A 45 -14.20 -14.98 -8.94
CA TRP A 45 -14.82 -16.20 -8.43
C TRP A 45 -16.27 -15.89 -8.02
N GLY A 46 -17.22 -16.19 -8.91
CA GLY A 46 -18.66 -16.13 -8.62
C GLY A 46 -19.20 -14.75 -8.24
N GLY A 47 -18.56 -13.66 -8.68
CA GLY A 47 -19.02 -12.29 -8.39
C GLY A 47 -18.64 -11.75 -7.00
N SER A 48 -17.84 -12.47 -6.22
CA SER A 48 -17.31 -11.97 -4.94
C SER A 48 -15.91 -11.40 -5.11
N SER A 49 -15.67 -10.19 -4.59
CA SER A 49 -14.34 -9.57 -4.64
C SER A 49 -13.37 -10.37 -3.77
N LEU A 50 -12.34 -10.94 -4.38
CA LEU A 50 -11.27 -11.69 -3.70
C LEU A 50 -10.27 -10.75 -3.00
N THR A 51 -10.72 -9.59 -2.54
CA THR A 51 -9.88 -8.55 -1.92
C THR A 51 -9.20 -9.05 -0.65
N MET A 52 -9.82 -9.98 0.09
CA MET A 52 -9.14 -10.65 1.21
C MET A 52 -7.97 -11.52 0.76
N TYR A 53 -8.10 -12.22 -0.36
CA TYR A 53 -7.00 -13.02 -0.94
C TYR A 53 -5.89 -12.13 -1.48
N ALA A 54 -6.23 -11.01 -2.13
CA ALA A 54 -5.21 -10.06 -2.59
C ALA A 54 -4.32 -9.55 -1.43
N ARG A 55 -4.90 -9.24 -0.27
CA ARG A 55 -4.10 -8.86 0.91
C ARG A 55 -3.23 -10.01 1.42
N GLN A 56 -3.78 -11.23 1.43
CA GLN A 56 -3.04 -12.42 1.86
C GLN A 56 -1.88 -12.74 0.92
N THR A 57 -2.11 -12.74 -0.40
CA THR A 57 -1.08 -12.97 -1.41
C THR A 57 0.01 -11.91 -1.37
N LEU A 58 -0.31 -10.65 -1.11
CA LEU A 58 0.71 -9.61 -0.88
C LEU A 58 1.55 -9.89 0.36
N ARG A 59 0.93 -10.36 1.45
CA ARG A 59 1.65 -10.73 2.67
C ARG A 59 2.58 -11.93 2.45
N GLU A 60 2.17 -12.89 1.63
CA GLU A 60 3.00 -14.04 1.27
C GLU A 60 4.15 -13.68 0.33
N ALA A 61 3.89 -12.76 -0.62
CA ALA A 61 4.92 -12.26 -1.53
C ALA A 61 5.96 -11.35 -0.83
N TYR A 62 5.55 -10.68 0.25
CA TYR A 62 6.37 -9.72 0.98
C TYR A 62 6.33 -9.99 2.50
N PRO A 63 6.92 -11.10 2.97
CA PRO A 63 6.91 -11.46 4.39
C PRO A 63 7.73 -10.49 5.26
N ASP A 64 8.69 -9.78 4.67
CA ASP A 64 9.51 -8.75 5.33
C ASP A 64 8.75 -7.44 5.62
N LEU A 65 7.59 -7.23 5.00
CA LEU A 65 6.78 -6.03 5.25
C LEU A 65 5.97 -6.16 6.52
N THR A 66 5.87 -5.04 7.24
CA THR A 66 4.98 -4.93 8.40
C THR A 66 3.50 -4.93 7.96
N GLN A 67 2.60 -5.22 8.92
CA GLN A 67 1.16 -5.17 8.64
C GLN A 67 0.69 -3.79 8.17
N GLN A 68 1.32 -2.72 8.65
CA GLN A 68 1.02 -1.35 8.25
C GLN A 68 1.44 -1.09 6.80
N GLU A 69 2.65 -1.52 6.42
CA GLU A 69 3.15 -1.42 5.04
C GLU A 69 2.28 -2.21 4.06
N ILE A 70 1.89 -3.43 4.41
CA ILE A 70 0.95 -4.23 3.62
C ILE A 70 -0.41 -3.52 3.48
N ALA A 71 -0.91 -2.88 4.53
CA ALA A 71 -2.17 -2.13 4.45
C ALA A 71 -2.07 -0.89 3.54
N ILE A 72 -0.96 -0.14 3.62
CA ILE A 72 -0.69 1.01 2.75
C ILE A 72 -0.58 0.55 1.28
N LEU A 73 0.21 -0.49 1.03
CA LEU A 73 0.42 -1.07 -0.30
C LEU A 73 -0.91 -1.55 -0.89
N PHE A 74 -1.67 -2.33 -0.12
CA PHE A 74 -2.98 -2.84 -0.54
C PHE A 74 -3.98 -1.71 -0.85
N SER A 75 -4.01 -0.66 -0.04
CA SER A 75 -4.87 0.50 -0.27
C SER A 75 -4.49 1.24 -1.57
N ALA A 76 -3.21 1.42 -1.82
CA ALA A 76 -2.70 2.01 -3.05
C ALA A 76 -3.07 1.17 -4.29
N VAL A 77 -2.89 -0.15 -4.22
CA VAL A 77 -3.23 -1.09 -5.29
C VAL A 77 -4.73 -1.08 -5.56
N SER A 78 -5.56 -1.15 -4.51
CA SER A 78 -7.02 -1.10 -4.62
C SER A 78 -7.49 0.21 -5.25
N ARG A 79 -6.86 1.33 -4.89
CA ARG A 79 -7.15 2.64 -5.49
C ARG A 79 -6.77 2.68 -6.96
N PHE A 80 -5.63 2.10 -7.35
CA PHE A 80 -5.21 2.02 -8.75
C PHE A 80 -6.24 1.29 -9.61
N TYR A 81 -6.70 0.10 -9.18
CA TYR A 81 -7.72 -0.65 -9.90
C TYR A 81 -9.11 0.01 -9.88
N ARG A 82 -9.46 0.71 -8.80
CA ARG A 82 -10.72 1.48 -8.72
C ARG A 82 -10.71 2.75 -9.59
N SER A 83 -9.53 3.37 -9.74
CA SER A 83 -9.36 4.61 -10.49
C SER A 83 -9.00 4.36 -11.96
N ALA A 84 -8.61 3.14 -12.34
CA ALA A 84 -8.39 2.78 -13.72
C ALA A 84 -9.72 2.97 -14.48
N PRO A 85 -9.79 3.89 -15.46
CA PRO A 85 -10.99 4.06 -16.25
C PRO A 85 -11.26 2.74 -16.95
N LYS A 86 -12.41 2.12 -16.66
CA LYS A 86 -12.95 1.06 -17.50
C LYS A 86 -13.19 1.73 -18.85
N ILE A 87 -12.27 1.53 -19.80
CA ILE A 87 -12.47 1.96 -21.18
C ILE A 87 -13.63 1.09 -21.67
N SER A 88 -14.81 1.70 -21.64
CA SER A 88 -16.08 1.10 -22.04
C SER A 88 -16.22 1.09 -23.56
#